data_AF-A0A1V3XAP0-F1
#
_entry.id   AF-A0A1V3XAP0-F1
#
_cell.length_a   1.000
_cell.length_b   1.000
_cell.length_c   1.000
_cell.angle_alpha   90.00
_cell.angle_beta   90.00
_cell.angle_gamma   90.00
#
_symmetry.space_group_name_H-M   'P 1'
#
loop_
_entity.id
_entity.type
_entity.pdbx_description
1 polymer ?
#
loop_
_entity_poly.entity_id
_entity_poly.type
_entity_poly.pdbx_seq_one_letter_code
_entity_poly.pdbx_strand_id
1 'polypeptide(L)'
;MGDLLTARRHFDRAMAVKSSQGPAAALPEFVAATDADPSMADAWLGRIACGDHDLTSLRQLHANSEWLHRETTRIGRTLSADIQLGPYVGITVTDASQVGLALSSALTIAGEYAEADALLANRELLDSWRNYQWHQLARAFLMFVTQRWPDVLLTAAEDLPPQAIVMSAVTASICALAAHAAAHLGQGHVALDWLDRVDVIGHNKSSARFDPHVLTASIGPADIPLLVADLAYVRGMVYRQLHDDEKARIWLSKATINGVLTDPAKEALADPKLRLVVTDEQTIASRTDKWDPATAKSRDQLDDDDAAERRAELLAEAANCWAGRSVWPR
;
A
#
# COMPACT_ATOMS: atom_id res chain seq x y z
N MET A 1 -6.54 36.23 -9.63
CA MET A 1 -6.96 36.61 -8.26
C MET A 1 -8.39 36.12 -8.14
N GLY A 2 -8.62 35.03 -7.39
CA GLY A 2 -9.94 34.39 -7.31
C GLY A 2 -10.99 35.31 -6.71
N ASP A 3 -12.25 35.08 -7.05
CA ASP A 3 -13.38 35.79 -6.44
C ASP A 3 -13.69 35.18 -5.07
N LEU A 4 -12.88 35.53 -4.07
CA LEU A 4 -12.95 34.99 -2.72
C LEU A 4 -14.34 35.17 -2.07
N LEU A 5 -15.04 36.27 -2.38
CA LEU A 5 -16.37 36.51 -1.82
C LEU A 5 -17.39 35.54 -2.40
N THR A 6 -17.34 35.29 -3.70
CA THR A 6 -18.20 34.29 -4.36
C THR A 6 -17.84 32.88 -3.90
N ALA A 7 -16.55 32.56 -3.80
CA ALA A 7 -16.09 31.26 -3.32
C ALA A 7 -16.59 30.97 -1.88
N ARG A 8 -16.50 31.96 -0.98
CA ARG A 8 -17.01 31.83 0.40
C ARG A 8 -18.51 31.60 0.48
N ARG A 9 -19.30 32.27 -0.37
CA ARG A 9 -20.75 32.05 -0.43
C ARG A 9 -21.09 30.63 -0.84
N HIS A 10 -20.40 30.11 -1.86
CA HIS A 10 -20.56 28.73 -2.30
C HIS A 10 -20.12 27.74 -1.23
N PHE A 11 -18.98 27.97 -0.57
CA PHE A 11 -18.50 27.12 0.53
C PHE A 11 -19.49 27.06 1.71
N ASP A 12 -19.97 28.21 2.19
CA ASP A 12 -20.93 28.27 3.31
C ASP A 12 -22.23 27.54 2.97
N ARG A 13 -22.70 27.70 1.72
CA ARG A 13 -23.86 26.99 1.21
C ARG A 13 -23.61 25.48 1.10
N ALA A 14 -22.46 25.07 0.59
CA ALA A 14 -22.07 23.66 0.50
C ALA A 14 -22.09 22.99 1.88
N MET A 15 -21.55 23.65 2.90
CA MET A 15 -21.57 23.16 4.28
C MET A 15 -23.00 23.02 4.84
N ALA A 16 -23.88 24.00 4.56
CA ALA A 16 -25.28 23.93 4.96
C ALA A 16 -26.05 22.82 4.24
N VAL A 17 -25.85 22.66 2.93
CA VAL A 17 -26.46 21.59 2.11
C VAL A 17 -25.95 20.23 2.56
N LYS A 18 -24.64 20.07 2.81
CA LYS A 18 -24.05 18.82 3.29
C LYS A 18 -24.70 18.35 4.59
N SER A 19 -24.95 19.29 5.51
CA SER A 19 -25.58 18.99 6.80
C SER A 19 -27.08 18.68 6.71
N SER A 20 -27.79 19.20 5.70
CA SER A 20 -29.25 19.12 5.61
C SER A 20 -29.76 18.10 4.59
N GLN A 21 -29.04 17.91 3.49
CA GLN A 21 -29.43 17.11 2.32
C GLN A 21 -28.41 16.01 1.98
N GLY A 22 -27.24 16.02 2.63
CA GLY A 22 -26.21 15.00 2.46
C GLY A 22 -25.07 15.40 1.50
N PRO A 23 -24.02 14.57 1.43
CA PRO A 23 -22.78 14.89 0.72
C PRO A 23 -22.96 15.09 -0.79
N ALA A 24 -23.68 14.19 -1.46
CA ALA A 24 -23.86 14.26 -2.91
C ALA A 24 -24.55 15.56 -3.38
N ALA A 25 -25.48 16.09 -2.57
CA ALA A 25 -26.16 17.35 -2.87
C ALA A 25 -25.26 18.59 -2.70
N ALA A 26 -24.23 18.50 -1.85
CA ALA A 26 -23.30 19.60 -1.57
C ALA A 26 -22.15 19.70 -2.59
N LEU A 27 -21.85 18.61 -3.30
CA LEU A 27 -20.73 18.57 -4.25
C LEU A 27 -20.73 19.72 -5.27
N PRO A 28 -21.85 20.06 -5.95
CA PRO A 28 -21.86 21.15 -6.94
C PRO A 28 -21.48 22.51 -6.34
N GLU A 29 -21.83 22.77 -5.07
CA GLU A 29 -21.49 24.01 -4.38
C GLU A 29 -20.01 24.05 -3.99
N PHE A 30 -19.42 22.92 -3.58
CA PHE A 30 -17.97 22.85 -3.37
C PHE A 30 -17.18 23.02 -4.67
N VAL A 31 -17.68 22.46 -5.79
CA VAL A 31 -17.08 22.67 -7.13
C VAL A 31 -17.13 24.16 -7.50
N ALA A 32 -18.29 24.80 -7.37
CA ALA A 32 -18.43 26.24 -7.64
C ALA A 32 -17.51 27.11 -6.75
N ALA A 33 -17.27 26.70 -5.49
CA ALA A 33 -16.32 27.36 -4.61
C ALA A 33 -14.88 27.26 -5.14
N THR A 34 -14.44 26.07 -5.55
CA THR A 34 -13.10 25.86 -6.13
C THR A 34 -12.93 26.49 -7.51
N ASP A 35 -13.99 26.60 -8.30
CA ASP A 35 -13.94 27.30 -9.60
C ASP A 35 -13.76 28.81 -9.41
N ALA A 36 -14.41 29.38 -8.39
CA ALA A 36 -14.27 30.79 -8.04
C ALA A 36 -12.92 31.12 -7.38
N ASP A 37 -12.41 30.22 -6.53
CA ASP A 37 -11.09 30.32 -5.91
C ASP A 37 -10.40 28.94 -5.80
N PRO A 38 -9.52 28.60 -6.77
CA PRO A 38 -8.78 27.35 -6.75
C PRO A 38 -7.82 27.18 -5.57
N SER A 39 -7.49 28.25 -4.83
CA SER A 39 -6.62 28.16 -3.65
C SER A 39 -7.36 27.74 -2.37
N MET A 40 -8.70 27.62 -2.42
CA MET A 40 -9.52 27.30 -1.26
C MET A 40 -9.42 25.81 -0.86
N ALA A 41 -8.42 25.48 -0.06
CA ALA A 41 -8.13 24.11 0.39
C ALA A 41 -9.33 23.40 1.03
N ASP A 42 -10.06 24.09 1.92
CA ASP A 42 -11.25 23.52 2.57
C ASP A 42 -12.36 23.14 1.58
N ALA A 43 -12.48 23.87 0.46
CA ALA A 43 -13.44 23.53 -0.59
C ALA A 43 -13.02 22.29 -1.36
N TRP A 44 -11.72 22.12 -1.64
CA TRP A 44 -11.19 20.87 -2.22
C TRP A 44 -11.42 19.67 -1.30
N LEU A 45 -11.14 19.82 0.01
CA LEU A 45 -11.46 18.78 0.99
C LEU A 45 -12.96 18.47 1.01
N GLY A 46 -13.81 19.50 0.85
CA GLY A 46 -15.26 19.37 0.74
C GLY A 46 -15.71 18.59 -0.49
N ARG A 47 -15.10 18.83 -1.66
CA ARG A 47 -15.35 18.05 -2.88
C ARG A 47 -15.07 16.57 -2.65
N ILE A 48 -13.89 16.26 -2.10
CA ILE A 48 -13.45 14.88 -1.84
C ILE A 48 -14.37 14.20 -0.81
N ALA A 49 -14.72 14.90 0.28
CA ALA A 49 -15.69 14.43 1.27
C ALA A 49 -17.10 14.19 0.69
N CYS A 50 -17.38 14.73 -0.49
CA CYS A 50 -18.65 14.58 -1.19
C CYS A 50 -18.59 13.64 -2.40
N GLY A 51 -17.48 12.90 -2.59
CA GLY A 51 -17.34 11.85 -3.60
C GLY A 51 -16.47 12.19 -4.81
N ASP A 52 -15.81 13.35 -4.82
CA ASP A 52 -14.82 13.70 -5.85
C ASP A 52 -13.48 13.03 -5.53
N HIS A 53 -13.31 11.81 -6.01
CA HIS A 53 -12.09 11.02 -5.82
C HIS A 53 -11.07 11.17 -6.95
N ASP A 54 -11.18 12.23 -7.77
CA ASP A 54 -10.24 12.46 -8.86
C ASP A 54 -8.84 12.81 -8.34
N LEU A 55 -7.81 12.30 -9.01
CA LEU A 55 -6.41 12.57 -8.65
C LEU A 55 -6.10 14.06 -8.74
N THR A 56 -6.68 14.77 -9.72
CA THR A 56 -6.51 16.23 -9.88
C THR A 56 -7.01 16.97 -8.64
N SER A 57 -8.17 16.60 -8.11
CA SER A 57 -8.75 17.20 -6.91
C SER A 57 -7.87 16.99 -5.68
N LEU A 58 -7.28 15.79 -5.53
CA LEU A 58 -6.33 15.51 -4.46
C LEU A 58 -5.02 16.28 -4.60
N ARG A 59 -4.50 16.43 -5.82
CA ARG A 59 -3.31 17.25 -6.11
C ARG A 59 -3.55 18.72 -5.77
N GLN A 60 -4.73 19.25 -6.13
CA GLN A 60 -5.11 20.62 -5.78
C GLN A 60 -5.27 20.81 -4.27
N LEU A 61 -5.87 19.83 -3.57
CA LEU A 61 -5.94 19.85 -2.11
C LEU A 61 -4.55 19.88 -1.48
N HIS A 62 -3.63 19.00 -1.93
CA HIS A 62 -2.27 18.93 -1.42
C HIS A 62 -1.47 20.20 -1.70
N ALA A 63 -1.57 20.76 -2.91
CA ALA A 63 -0.87 21.99 -3.28
C ALA A 63 -1.28 23.19 -2.41
N ASN A 64 -2.49 23.18 -1.86
CA ASN A 64 -3.03 24.27 -1.04
C ASN A 64 -3.17 23.87 0.44
N SER A 65 -2.62 22.74 0.88
CA SER A 65 -2.94 22.17 2.20
C SER A 65 -2.53 23.05 3.39
N GLU A 66 -1.61 23.99 3.20
CA GLU A 66 -1.25 25.00 4.21
C GLU A 66 -2.42 25.95 4.57
N TRP A 67 -3.41 26.08 3.68
CA TRP A 67 -4.61 26.91 3.86
C TRP A 67 -5.79 26.13 4.46
N LEU A 68 -5.60 24.85 4.81
CA LEU A 68 -6.62 24.05 5.49
C LEU A 68 -7.05 24.71 6.79
N HIS A 69 -8.30 24.44 7.16
CA HIS A 69 -9.00 24.93 8.33
C HIS A 69 -9.40 26.41 8.29
N ARG A 70 -8.99 27.20 7.29
CA ARG A 70 -9.27 28.64 7.25
C ARG A 70 -10.76 28.97 7.16
N GLU A 71 -11.46 28.32 6.25
CA GLU A 71 -12.86 28.58 5.97
C GLU A 71 -13.76 27.79 6.92
N THR A 72 -13.38 26.58 7.32
CA THR A 72 -14.10 25.81 8.35
C THR A 72 -14.03 26.49 9.72
N THR A 73 -12.87 27.00 10.14
CA THR A 73 -12.72 27.78 11.39
C THR A 73 -13.52 29.07 11.34
N ARG A 74 -13.53 29.77 10.19
CA ARG A 74 -14.32 31.01 10.01
C ARG A 74 -15.80 30.81 10.34
N ILE A 75 -16.37 29.65 9.99
CA ILE A 75 -17.78 29.34 10.24
C ILE A 75 -18.02 28.45 11.47
N GLY A 76 -16.97 28.14 12.25
CA GLY A 76 -17.06 27.30 13.44
C GLY A 76 -17.52 25.87 13.15
N ARG A 77 -17.10 25.29 12.02
CA ARG A 77 -17.42 23.92 11.61
C ARG A 77 -16.15 23.10 11.45
N THR A 78 -16.31 21.78 11.38
CA THR A 78 -15.23 20.85 11.02
C THR A 78 -15.57 20.16 9.70
N LEU A 79 -14.54 19.73 9.00
CA LEU A 79 -14.65 18.99 7.76
C LEU A 79 -13.55 17.93 7.74
N SER A 80 -13.92 16.74 7.28
CA SER A 80 -13.00 15.64 7.06
C SER A 80 -13.44 14.88 5.82
N ALA A 81 -12.50 14.18 5.20
CA ALA A 81 -12.77 13.25 4.12
C ALA A 81 -12.12 11.91 4.43
N ASP A 82 -12.84 10.81 4.19
CA ASP A 82 -12.26 9.48 4.23
C ASP A 82 -11.72 9.15 2.84
N ILE A 83 -10.41 8.94 2.74
CA ILE A 83 -9.72 8.72 1.48
C ILE A 83 -9.00 7.38 1.54
N GLN A 84 -9.10 6.59 0.48
CA GLN A 84 -8.47 5.28 0.41
C GLN A 84 -6.94 5.40 0.57
N LEU A 85 -6.38 4.61 1.48
CA LEU A 85 -4.94 4.46 1.69
C LEU A 85 -4.59 2.98 1.74
N GLY A 86 -3.98 2.48 0.66
CA GLY A 86 -3.81 1.05 0.45
C GLY A 86 -5.05 0.38 -0.15
N PRO A 87 -5.07 -0.95 -0.24
CA PRO A 87 -6.12 -1.66 -0.96
C PRO A 87 -7.36 -1.99 -0.10
N TYR A 88 -7.31 -1.80 1.22
CA TYR A 88 -8.38 -2.25 2.12
C TYR A 88 -9.01 -1.17 3.00
N VAL A 89 -8.26 -0.12 3.35
CA VAL A 89 -8.64 0.85 4.39
C VAL A 89 -8.57 2.28 3.87
N GLY A 90 -9.27 3.18 4.55
CA GLY A 90 -9.20 4.62 4.31
C GLY A 90 -8.60 5.37 5.50
N ILE A 91 -7.86 6.44 5.22
CA ILE A 91 -7.43 7.42 6.20
C ILE A 91 -8.46 8.56 6.26
N THR A 92 -8.86 8.93 7.48
CA THR A 92 -9.64 10.15 7.68
C THR A 92 -8.69 11.34 7.64
N VAL A 93 -8.89 12.20 6.65
CA VAL A 93 -8.06 13.38 6.39
C VAL A 93 -8.71 14.62 6.99
N THR A 94 -7.98 15.24 7.90
CA THR A 94 -8.25 16.56 8.48
C THR A 94 -7.07 17.52 8.28
N ASP A 95 -5.85 17.00 8.17
CA ASP A 95 -4.63 17.81 8.20
C ASP A 95 -3.74 17.60 6.97
N ALA A 96 -2.85 18.55 6.71
CA ALA A 96 -1.98 18.57 5.53
C ALA A 96 -1.12 17.31 5.37
N SER A 97 -0.55 16.80 6.46
CA SER A 97 0.27 15.58 6.44
C SER A 97 -0.56 14.34 6.03
N GLN A 98 -1.82 14.27 6.45
CA GLN A 98 -2.73 13.20 6.06
C GLN A 98 -3.18 13.33 4.60
N VAL A 99 -3.32 14.56 4.08
CA VAL A 99 -3.54 14.80 2.64
C VAL A 99 -2.37 14.22 1.84
N GLY A 100 -1.13 14.48 2.25
CA GLY A 100 0.05 13.93 1.58
C GLY A 100 0.09 12.40 1.60
N LEU A 101 -0.24 11.78 2.74
CA LEU A 101 -0.36 10.32 2.83
C LEU A 101 -1.45 9.77 1.89
N ALA A 102 -2.63 10.39 1.88
CA ALA A 102 -3.72 10.00 0.99
C ALA A 102 -3.35 10.17 -0.49
N LEU A 103 -2.71 11.29 -0.85
CA LEU A 103 -2.24 11.55 -2.21
C LEU A 103 -1.20 10.51 -2.65
N SER A 104 -0.28 10.09 -1.78
CA SER A 104 0.71 9.05 -2.12
C SER A 104 0.05 7.72 -2.54
N SER A 105 -1.06 7.36 -1.88
CA SER A 105 -1.85 6.18 -2.25
C SER A 105 -2.57 6.39 -3.58
N ALA A 106 -3.15 7.56 -3.82
CA ALA A 106 -3.79 7.88 -5.09
C ALA A 106 -2.80 7.88 -6.27
N LEU A 107 -1.59 8.44 -6.08
CA LEU A 107 -0.49 8.38 -7.05
C LEU A 107 -0.08 6.94 -7.35
N THR A 108 0.02 6.10 -6.32
CA THR A 108 0.31 4.67 -6.48
C THR A 108 -0.75 3.97 -7.33
N ILE A 109 -2.03 4.23 -7.09
CA ILE A 109 -3.14 3.67 -7.87
C ILE A 109 -3.11 4.17 -9.32
N ALA A 110 -2.71 5.43 -9.54
CA ALA A 110 -2.60 6.02 -10.87
C ALA A 110 -1.36 5.59 -11.66
N GLY A 111 -0.45 4.82 -11.05
CA GLY A 111 0.80 4.38 -11.68
C GLY A 111 1.92 5.43 -11.63
N GLU A 112 1.75 6.51 -10.89
CA GLU A 112 2.74 7.59 -10.74
C GLU A 112 3.73 7.28 -9.60
N TYR A 113 4.38 6.13 -9.69
CA TYR A 113 5.15 5.52 -8.60
C TYR A 113 6.33 6.38 -8.12
N ALA A 114 7.05 7.01 -9.05
CA ALA A 114 8.20 7.85 -8.70
C ALA A 114 7.79 9.09 -7.90
N GLU A 115 6.62 9.67 -8.20
CA GLU A 115 6.09 10.80 -7.45
C GLU A 115 5.57 10.37 -6.08
N ALA A 116 4.90 9.21 -6.00
CA ALA A 116 4.48 8.61 -4.73
C ALA A 116 5.68 8.37 -3.80
N ASP A 117 6.77 7.80 -4.32
CA ASP A 117 8.02 7.55 -3.59
C ASP A 117 8.64 8.87 -3.08
N ALA A 118 8.71 9.88 -3.94
CA ALA A 118 9.25 11.20 -3.57
C ALA A 118 8.41 11.88 -2.47
N LEU A 119 7.08 11.79 -2.56
CA LEU A 119 6.19 12.33 -1.53
C LEU A 119 6.35 11.60 -0.20
N LEU A 120 6.41 10.27 -0.23
CA LEU A 120 6.61 9.45 0.97
C LEU A 120 8.00 9.64 1.61
N ALA A 121 8.98 10.16 0.88
CA ALA A 121 10.27 10.54 1.45
C ALA A 121 10.20 11.83 2.31
N ASN A 122 9.13 12.63 2.21
CA ASN A 122 8.98 13.86 2.99
C ASN A 122 8.67 13.54 4.47
N ARG A 123 9.55 13.99 5.37
CA ARG A 123 9.40 13.82 6.81
C ARG A 123 8.28 14.66 7.44
N GLU A 124 7.81 15.70 6.76
CA GLU A 124 6.69 16.51 7.22
C GLU A 124 5.38 15.70 7.31
N LEU A 125 5.29 14.56 6.60
CA LEU A 125 4.17 13.64 6.75
C LEU A 125 4.11 12.98 8.14
N LEU A 126 5.20 13.01 8.91
CA LEU A 126 5.33 12.36 10.22
C LEU A 126 5.18 13.34 11.39
N ASP A 127 4.41 14.41 11.19
CA ASP A 127 4.10 15.44 12.20
C ASP A 127 3.23 14.95 13.37
N SER A 128 2.60 13.78 13.22
CA SER A 128 1.70 13.17 14.21
C SER A 128 2.02 11.69 14.43
N TRP A 129 1.88 11.22 15.67
CA TRP A 129 2.07 9.81 16.04
C TRP A 129 1.15 8.84 15.31
N ARG A 130 -0.02 9.31 14.84
CA ARG A 130 -0.93 8.51 14.01
C ARG A 130 -0.34 8.24 12.61
N ASN A 131 0.45 9.17 12.08
CA ASN A 131 0.88 9.11 10.69
C ASN A 131 1.97 8.07 10.45
N TYR A 132 2.72 7.68 11.48
CA TYR A 132 3.79 6.68 11.34
C TYR A 132 3.28 5.33 10.79
N GLN A 133 2.17 4.82 11.31
CA GLN A 133 1.63 3.55 10.81
C GLN A 133 0.99 3.70 9.42
N TRP A 134 0.32 4.83 9.15
CA TRP A 134 -0.23 5.12 7.83
C TRP A 134 0.86 5.28 6.76
N HIS A 135 1.98 5.91 7.13
CA HIS A 135 3.16 6.04 6.28
C HIS A 135 3.79 4.68 5.97
N GLN A 136 3.90 3.80 6.98
CA GLN A 136 4.34 2.41 6.79
C GLN A 136 3.42 1.67 5.81
N LEU A 137 2.09 1.77 5.98
CA LEU A 137 1.13 1.16 5.06
C LEU A 137 1.25 1.72 3.64
N ALA A 138 1.37 3.05 3.48
CA ALA A 138 1.49 3.69 2.17
C ALA A 138 2.76 3.24 1.43
N ARG A 139 3.90 3.17 2.13
CA ARG A 139 5.16 2.65 1.59
C ARG A 139 5.06 1.17 1.23
N ALA A 140 4.50 0.34 2.12
CA ALA A 140 4.30 -1.08 1.85
C ALA A 140 3.39 -1.30 0.63
N PHE A 141 2.34 -0.48 0.48
CA PHE A 141 1.43 -0.53 -0.65
C PHE A 141 2.11 -0.14 -1.98
N LEU A 142 2.92 0.92 -2.00
CA LEU A 142 3.71 1.29 -3.18
C LEU A 142 4.62 0.15 -3.64
N MET A 143 5.34 -0.47 -2.70
CA MET A 143 6.22 -1.61 -3.01
C MET A 143 5.41 -2.84 -3.44
N PHE A 144 4.22 -3.02 -2.88
CA PHE A 144 3.33 -4.14 -3.24
C PHE A 144 2.81 -4.03 -4.67
N VAL A 145 2.30 -2.85 -5.08
CA VAL A 145 1.78 -2.62 -6.44
C VAL A 145 2.88 -2.78 -7.48
N THR A 146 4.11 -2.37 -7.14
CA THR A 146 5.29 -2.49 -8.00
C THR A 146 6.00 -3.85 -7.86
N GLN A 147 5.40 -4.82 -7.17
CA GLN A 147 5.92 -6.18 -6.95
C GLN A 147 7.36 -6.22 -6.43
N ARG A 148 7.73 -5.24 -5.58
CA ARG A 148 9.01 -5.17 -4.90
C ARG A 148 8.91 -5.92 -3.57
N TRP A 149 8.71 -7.24 -3.65
CA TRP A 149 8.37 -8.07 -2.49
C TRP A 149 9.34 -7.98 -1.30
N PRO A 150 10.68 -7.93 -1.50
CA PRO A 150 11.60 -7.76 -0.38
C PRO A 150 11.39 -6.42 0.33
N ASP A 151 11.15 -5.34 -0.43
CA ASP A 151 10.89 -4.02 0.12
C ASP A 151 9.55 -3.95 0.88
N VAL A 152 8.54 -4.71 0.46
CA VAL A 152 7.28 -4.86 1.23
C VAL A 152 7.57 -5.47 2.60
N LEU A 153 8.34 -6.56 2.64
CA LEU A 153 8.68 -7.25 3.90
C LEU A 153 9.53 -6.36 4.81
N LEU A 154 10.55 -5.70 4.26
CA LEU A 154 11.38 -4.76 5.01
C LEU A 154 10.54 -3.64 5.61
N THR A 155 9.67 -3.01 4.80
CA THR A 155 8.79 -1.93 5.26
C THR A 155 7.81 -2.42 6.33
N ALA A 156 7.21 -3.60 6.14
CA ALA A 156 6.27 -4.18 7.09
C ALA A 156 6.93 -4.57 8.43
N ALA A 157 8.21 -4.92 8.41
CA ALA A 157 8.99 -5.30 9.60
C ALA A 157 9.63 -4.10 10.33
N GLU A 158 9.51 -2.88 9.80
CA GLU A 158 10.03 -1.68 10.47
C GLU A 158 9.36 -1.47 11.84
N ASP A 159 10.19 -1.26 12.86
CA ASP A 159 9.72 -0.89 14.19
C ASP A 159 9.17 0.54 14.18
N LEU A 160 7.94 0.68 14.64
CA LEU A 160 7.35 1.99 14.85
C LEU A 160 7.91 2.64 16.13
N PRO A 161 7.99 3.98 16.19
CA PRO A 161 8.30 4.66 17.44
C PRO A 161 7.36 4.21 18.57
N PRO A 162 7.82 4.09 19.83
CA PRO A 162 6.99 3.62 20.94
C PRO A 162 5.70 4.42 21.18
N GLN A 163 5.66 5.68 20.73
CA GLN A 163 4.51 6.58 20.86
C GLN A 163 3.54 6.49 19.68
N ALA A 164 3.89 5.77 18.61
CA ALA A 164 3.06 5.64 17.42
C ALA A 164 1.69 5.03 17.78
N ILE A 165 0.64 5.57 17.17
CA ILE A 165 -0.72 5.04 17.37
C ILE A 165 -0.93 3.88 16.40
N VAL A 166 -1.06 2.67 16.96
CA VAL A 166 -1.27 1.44 16.21
C VAL A 166 -2.77 1.13 16.13
N MET A 167 -3.26 0.88 14.91
CA MET A 167 -4.64 0.55 14.59
C MET A 167 -4.72 -0.87 14.02
N SER A 168 -5.61 -1.71 14.57
CA SER A 168 -5.74 -3.11 14.15
C SER A 168 -5.97 -3.28 12.65
N ALA A 169 -6.84 -2.44 12.06
CA ALA A 169 -7.15 -2.46 10.62
C ALA A 169 -5.91 -2.22 9.74
N VAL A 170 -5.05 -1.27 10.14
CA VAL A 170 -3.83 -0.90 9.42
C VAL A 170 -2.78 -1.99 9.60
N THR A 171 -2.60 -2.52 10.83
CA THR A 171 -1.71 -3.66 11.09
C THR A 171 -2.11 -4.89 10.27
N ALA A 172 -3.40 -5.22 10.23
CA ALA A 172 -3.90 -6.35 9.45
C ALA A 172 -3.68 -6.16 7.94
N SER A 173 -3.84 -4.93 7.45
CA SER A 173 -3.54 -4.58 6.05
C SER A 173 -2.06 -4.79 5.73
N ILE A 174 -1.15 -4.28 6.56
CA ILE A 174 0.30 -4.47 6.40
C ILE A 174 0.66 -5.96 6.42
N CYS A 175 0.09 -6.73 7.35
CA CYS A 175 0.31 -8.17 7.44
C CYS A 175 -0.18 -8.92 6.18
N ALA A 176 -1.31 -8.51 5.58
CA ALA A 176 -1.78 -9.10 4.33
C ALA A 176 -0.80 -8.83 3.18
N LEU A 177 -0.33 -7.58 3.04
CA LEU A 177 0.67 -7.22 2.02
C LEU A 177 1.98 -8.00 2.21
N ALA A 178 2.45 -8.11 3.45
CA ALA A 178 3.65 -8.87 3.79
C ALA A 178 3.48 -10.39 3.54
N ALA A 179 2.31 -10.94 3.82
CA ALA A 179 2.01 -12.34 3.54
C ALA A 179 2.05 -12.65 2.04
N HIS A 180 1.43 -11.80 1.21
CA HIS A 180 1.55 -11.90 -0.25
C HIS A 180 3.00 -11.80 -0.71
N ALA A 181 3.75 -10.82 -0.21
CA ALA A 181 5.16 -10.63 -0.56
C ALA A 181 6.01 -11.87 -0.24
N ALA A 182 5.86 -12.43 0.97
CA ALA A 182 6.53 -13.67 1.35
C ALA A 182 6.10 -14.85 0.45
N ALA A 183 4.81 -14.96 0.11
CA ALA A 183 4.32 -16.01 -0.78
C ALA A 183 4.88 -15.89 -2.20
N HIS A 184 5.01 -14.68 -2.73
CA HIS A 184 5.62 -14.39 -4.03
C HIS A 184 7.14 -14.59 -4.03
N LEU A 185 7.80 -14.56 -2.88
CA LEU A 185 9.21 -14.95 -2.71
C LEU A 185 9.39 -16.46 -2.45
N GLY A 186 8.32 -17.25 -2.51
CA GLY A 186 8.36 -18.69 -2.23
C GLY A 186 8.51 -19.04 -0.75
N GLN A 187 8.40 -18.06 0.15
CA GLN A 187 8.59 -18.21 1.59
C GLN A 187 7.25 -18.54 2.29
N GLY A 188 6.63 -19.67 1.92
CA GLY A 188 5.29 -20.02 2.37
C GLY A 188 5.12 -20.07 3.90
N HIS A 189 6.12 -20.56 4.64
CA HIS A 189 6.04 -20.56 6.11
C HIS A 189 6.11 -19.14 6.71
N VAL A 190 6.91 -18.25 6.13
CA VAL A 190 6.98 -16.83 6.54
C VAL A 190 5.66 -16.13 6.21
N ALA A 191 5.04 -16.45 5.07
CA ALA A 191 3.72 -15.93 4.73
C ALA A 191 2.66 -16.37 5.75
N LEU A 192 2.65 -17.63 6.18
CA LEU A 192 1.77 -18.10 7.25
C LEU A 192 2.05 -17.38 8.58
N ASP A 193 3.31 -17.04 8.87
CA ASP A 193 3.67 -16.27 10.06
C ASP A 193 3.02 -14.89 10.07
N TRP A 194 3.14 -14.13 8.97
CA TRP A 194 2.45 -12.85 8.81
C TRP A 194 0.93 -12.98 8.91
N LEU A 195 0.35 -14.02 8.30
CA LEU A 195 -1.09 -14.28 8.37
C LEU A 195 -1.55 -14.61 9.79
N ASP A 196 -0.73 -15.26 10.60
CA ASP A 196 -1.06 -15.65 11.97
C ASP A 196 -0.94 -14.49 12.98
N ARG A 197 -0.35 -13.36 12.59
CA ARG A 197 -0.38 -12.11 13.37
C ARG A 197 -1.76 -11.45 13.37
N VAL A 198 -2.66 -11.89 12.49
CA VAL A 198 -4.02 -11.35 12.36
C VAL A 198 -5.06 -12.37 12.86
N ASP A 199 -5.70 -12.01 13.95
CA ASP A 199 -6.86 -12.73 14.46
C ASP A 199 -8.16 -12.15 13.88
N VAL A 200 -8.84 -12.94 13.07
CA VAL A 200 -10.20 -12.66 12.62
C VAL A 200 -11.16 -13.31 13.62
N ILE A 201 -11.93 -12.48 14.32
CA ILE A 201 -12.80 -12.88 15.42
C ILE A 201 -13.75 -13.99 14.94
N GLY A 202 -13.69 -15.15 15.60
CA GLY A 202 -14.52 -16.33 15.29
C GLY A 202 -13.94 -17.25 14.19
N HIS A 203 -12.85 -16.88 13.51
CA HIS A 203 -12.22 -17.71 12.48
C HIS A 203 -10.89 -18.33 12.94
N ASN A 204 -10.04 -17.58 13.64
CA ASN A 204 -8.75 -18.04 14.16
C ASN A 204 -8.38 -17.29 15.46
N LYS A 205 -7.39 -17.82 16.19
CA LYS A 205 -6.74 -17.22 17.36
C LYS A 205 -5.30 -17.68 17.41
N SER A 206 -4.48 -17.17 16.49
CA SER A 206 -3.09 -17.56 16.33
C SER A 206 -2.13 -16.53 16.92
N SER A 207 -2.55 -15.27 17.06
CA SER A 207 -1.63 -14.17 17.39
C SER A 207 -1.01 -14.27 18.79
N ALA A 208 -1.64 -15.01 19.71
CA ALA A 208 -1.16 -15.22 21.07
C ALA A 208 0.18 -15.97 21.17
N ARG A 209 0.67 -16.58 20.07
CA ARG A 209 1.97 -17.26 20.05
C ARG A 209 3.16 -16.30 19.91
N PHE A 210 2.91 -15.06 19.50
CA PHE A 210 3.96 -14.08 19.24
C PHE A 210 4.35 -13.32 20.50
N ASP A 211 5.59 -12.86 20.54
CA ASP A 211 6.08 -11.99 21.62
C ASP A 211 5.29 -10.67 21.67
N PRO A 212 5.15 -10.04 22.86
CA PRO A 212 4.41 -8.78 23.03
C PRO A 212 4.92 -7.60 22.19
N HIS A 213 6.14 -7.67 21.68
CA HIS A 213 6.75 -6.65 20.83
C HIS A 213 6.38 -6.81 19.35
N VAL A 214 5.86 -7.96 18.94
CA VAL A 214 5.40 -8.18 17.56
C VAL A 214 4.02 -7.55 17.41
N LEU A 215 3.88 -6.65 16.43
CA LEU A 215 2.59 -6.06 16.11
C LEU A 215 1.63 -7.14 15.60
N THR A 216 0.53 -7.32 16.32
CA THR A 216 -0.57 -8.22 15.98
C THR A 216 -1.86 -7.40 15.84
N ALA A 217 -2.86 -7.98 15.19
CA ALA A 217 -4.14 -7.33 14.95
C ALA A 217 -5.29 -8.27 15.31
N SER A 218 -6.38 -7.69 15.85
CA SER A 218 -7.67 -8.37 15.95
C SER A 218 -8.72 -7.56 15.20
N ILE A 219 -9.41 -8.20 14.26
CA ILE A 219 -10.44 -7.58 13.41
C ILE A 219 -11.71 -8.43 13.39
N GLY A 220 -12.87 -7.78 13.31
CA GLY A 220 -14.14 -8.43 13.08
C GLY A 220 -14.29 -8.88 11.62
N PRO A 221 -14.99 -9.99 11.35
CA PRO A 221 -15.17 -10.51 9.99
C PRO A 221 -15.98 -9.58 9.07
N ALA A 222 -16.78 -8.67 9.64
CA ALA A 222 -17.60 -7.71 8.91
C ALA A 222 -16.97 -6.30 8.84
N ASP A 223 -15.89 -6.04 9.56
CA ASP A 223 -15.30 -4.69 9.64
C ASP A 223 -14.68 -4.30 8.30
N ILE A 224 -13.93 -5.22 7.70
CA ILE A 224 -13.25 -5.04 6.41
C ILE A 224 -13.38 -6.34 5.60
N PRO A 225 -14.55 -6.62 5.00
CA PRO A 225 -14.81 -7.91 4.34
C PRO A 225 -13.80 -8.26 3.24
N LEU A 226 -13.32 -7.25 2.50
CA LEU A 226 -12.30 -7.44 1.46
C LEU A 226 -10.98 -7.96 2.03
N LEU A 227 -10.50 -7.37 3.12
CA LEU A 227 -9.27 -7.80 3.79
C LEU A 227 -9.40 -9.21 4.37
N VAL A 228 -10.54 -9.51 5.00
CA VAL A 228 -10.79 -10.84 5.57
C VAL A 228 -10.81 -11.91 4.48
N ALA A 229 -11.46 -11.62 3.34
CA ALA A 229 -11.48 -12.51 2.19
C ALA A 229 -10.08 -12.71 1.60
N ASP A 230 -9.29 -11.64 1.49
CA ASP A 230 -7.93 -11.71 0.95
C ASP A 230 -6.96 -12.47 1.88
N LEU A 231 -7.01 -12.23 3.19
CA LEU A 231 -6.26 -13.03 4.18
C LEU A 231 -6.56 -14.52 4.05
N ALA A 232 -7.83 -14.89 3.84
CA ALA A 232 -8.22 -16.28 3.62
C ALA A 232 -7.72 -16.82 2.27
N TYR A 233 -7.79 -16.00 1.22
CA TYR A 233 -7.29 -16.35 -0.11
C TYR A 233 -5.79 -16.63 -0.09
N VAL A 234 -4.97 -15.69 0.41
CA VAL A 234 -3.51 -15.85 0.51
C VAL A 234 -3.15 -17.07 1.33
N ARG A 235 -3.82 -17.26 2.48
CA ARG A 235 -3.59 -18.43 3.33
C ARG A 235 -3.86 -19.73 2.57
N GLY A 236 -4.94 -19.80 1.80
CA GLY A 236 -5.26 -20.94 0.95
C GLY A 236 -4.22 -21.19 -0.15
N MET A 237 -3.78 -20.13 -0.82
CA MET A 237 -2.75 -20.21 -1.85
C MET A 237 -1.37 -20.61 -1.32
N VAL A 238 -1.03 -20.16 -0.10
CA VAL A 238 0.21 -20.55 0.59
C VAL A 238 0.17 -22.02 0.99
N TYR A 239 -0.93 -22.52 1.56
CA TYR A 239 -1.06 -23.96 1.83
C TYR A 239 -0.90 -24.80 0.56
N ARG A 240 -1.43 -24.30 -0.55
CA ARG A 240 -1.27 -24.93 -1.86
C ARG A 240 0.18 -24.94 -2.35
N GLN A 241 0.95 -23.87 -2.14
CA GLN A 241 2.40 -23.84 -2.39
C GLN A 241 3.15 -24.84 -1.51
N LEU A 242 2.70 -25.04 -0.27
CA LEU A 242 3.25 -26.01 0.68
C LEU A 242 2.74 -27.45 0.46
N HIS A 243 2.03 -27.71 -0.64
CA HIS A 243 1.46 -29.02 -0.98
C HIS A 243 0.43 -29.57 0.03
N ASP A 244 -0.23 -28.69 0.78
CA ASP A 244 -1.35 -29.02 1.69
C ASP A 244 -2.68 -28.64 1.02
N ASP A 245 -3.09 -29.43 0.02
CA ASP A 245 -4.27 -29.15 -0.80
C ASP A 245 -5.58 -29.19 -0.01
N GLU A 246 -5.64 -29.95 1.09
CA GLU A 246 -6.81 -30.02 1.96
C GLU A 246 -7.02 -28.68 2.69
N LYS A 247 -5.98 -28.16 3.36
CA LYS A 247 -6.07 -26.84 4.00
C LYS A 247 -6.25 -25.74 2.98
N ALA A 248 -5.62 -25.84 1.81
CA ALA A 248 -5.81 -24.88 0.73
C ALA A 248 -7.29 -24.74 0.37
N ARG A 249 -7.99 -25.86 0.14
CA ARG A 249 -9.42 -25.85 -0.21
C ARG A 249 -10.28 -25.23 0.91
N ILE A 250 -9.99 -25.55 2.17
CA ILE A 250 -10.72 -25.00 3.33
C ILE A 250 -10.56 -23.48 3.42
N TRP A 251 -9.36 -22.96 3.19
CA TRP A 251 -9.10 -21.53 3.31
C TRP A 251 -9.58 -20.75 2.08
N LEU A 252 -9.41 -21.29 0.87
CA LEU A 252 -9.99 -20.71 -0.33
C LEU A 252 -11.53 -20.64 -0.26
N SER A 253 -12.19 -21.63 0.35
CA SER A 253 -13.65 -21.57 0.53
C SER A 253 -14.11 -20.52 1.54
N LYS A 254 -13.20 -19.98 2.37
CA LYS A 254 -13.48 -18.88 3.31
C LYS A 254 -13.25 -17.51 2.71
N ALA A 255 -12.62 -17.40 1.54
CA ALA A 255 -12.35 -16.14 0.84
C ALA A 255 -13.64 -15.58 0.22
N THR A 256 -14.52 -15.07 1.08
CA THR A 256 -15.87 -14.61 0.72
C THR A 256 -16.12 -13.19 1.20
N ILE A 257 -16.87 -12.42 0.41
CA ILE A 257 -17.41 -11.12 0.78
C ILE A 257 -18.92 -11.29 0.87
N ASN A 258 -19.49 -11.07 2.06
CA ASN A 258 -20.92 -11.28 2.34
C ASN A 258 -21.43 -12.68 1.92
N GLY A 259 -20.61 -13.72 2.12
CA GLY A 259 -20.93 -15.10 1.78
C GLY A 259 -20.75 -15.48 0.30
N VAL A 260 -20.34 -14.53 -0.56
CA VAL A 260 -20.03 -14.78 -1.97
C VAL A 260 -18.53 -14.93 -2.14
N LEU A 261 -18.07 -16.02 -2.77
CA LEU A 261 -16.65 -16.21 -3.08
C LEU A 261 -16.11 -15.07 -3.94
N THR A 262 -14.90 -14.61 -3.64
CA THR A 262 -14.17 -13.70 -4.52
C THR A 262 -13.82 -14.41 -5.83
N ASP A 263 -13.70 -13.67 -6.93
CA ASP A 263 -13.39 -14.27 -8.22
C ASP A 263 -12.05 -15.02 -8.23
N PRO A 264 -10.95 -14.50 -7.62
CA PRO A 264 -9.71 -15.26 -7.47
C PRO A 264 -9.89 -16.58 -6.71
N ALA A 265 -10.75 -16.61 -5.68
CA ALA A 265 -11.02 -17.83 -4.93
C ALA A 265 -11.84 -18.85 -5.74
N LYS A 266 -12.79 -18.41 -6.56
CA LYS A 266 -13.55 -19.28 -7.48
C LYS A 266 -12.60 -19.94 -8.47
N GLU A 267 -11.72 -19.16 -9.09
CA GLU A 267 -10.73 -19.66 -10.05
C GLU A 267 -9.78 -20.66 -9.40
N ALA A 268 -9.23 -20.31 -8.23
CA ALA A 268 -8.32 -21.20 -7.50
C ALA A 268 -9.01 -22.50 -7.04
N LEU A 269 -10.28 -22.48 -6.65
CA LEU A 269 -11.04 -23.68 -6.30
C LEU A 269 -11.37 -24.54 -7.53
N ALA A 270 -11.59 -23.93 -8.69
CA ALA A 270 -11.89 -24.62 -9.93
C ALA A 270 -10.64 -25.31 -10.53
N ASP A 271 -9.46 -24.71 -10.39
CA ASP A 271 -8.20 -25.28 -10.86
C ASP A 271 -7.22 -25.53 -9.70
N PRO A 272 -7.05 -26.81 -9.28
CA PRO A 272 -6.05 -27.20 -8.27
C PRO A 272 -4.61 -26.93 -8.68
N LYS A 273 -4.31 -26.76 -9.97
CA LYS A 273 -2.96 -26.47 -10.48
C LYS A 273 -2.62 -24.99 -10.45
N LEU A 274 -3.61 -24.10 -10.29
CA LEU A 274 -3.38 -22.67 -10.16
C LEU A 274 -2.51 -22.40 -8.92
N ARG A 275 -1.35 -21.77 -9.14
CA ARG A 275 -0.35 -21.40 -8.13
C ARG A 275 -0.07 -19.90 -8.21
N LEU A 276 0.38 -19.30 -7.11
CA LEU A 276 0.92 -17.94 -7.14
C LEU A 276 2.22 -17.93 -7.95
N VAL A 277 2.45 -16.85 -8.67
CA VAL A 277 3.71 -16.59 -9.36
C VAL A 277 4.81 -16.41 -8.31
N VAL A 278 5.89 -17.17 -8.39
CA VAL A 278 7.05 -17.04 -7.50
C VAL A 278 8.19 -16.38 -8.26
N THR A 279 8.87 -15.45 -7.61
CA THR A 279 10.07 -14.75 -8.08
C THR A 279 11.10 -14.69 -6.95
N ASP A 280 12.27 -14.12 -7.21
CA ASP A 280 13.30 -13.90 -6.19
C ASP A 280 13.94 -12.51 -6.25
N GLU A 281 14.77 -12.25 -5.25
CA GLU A 281 15.41 -10.95 -5.05
C GLU A 281 16.32 -10.57 -6.22
N GLN A 282 17.07 -11.53 -6.79
CA GLN A 282 17.98 -11.28 -7.91
C GLN A 282 17.20 -10.87 -9.16
N THR A 283 16.08 -11.54 -9.44
CA THR A 283 15.16 -11.21 -10.54
C THR A 283 14.60 -9.80 -10.36
N ILE A 284 14.12 -9.45 -9.17
CA ILE A 284 13.59 -8.12 -8.87
C ILE A 284 14.68 -7.05 -9.00
N ALA A 285 15.89 -7.31 -8.49
CA ALA A 285 17.02 -6.38 -8.55
C ALA A 285 17.53 -6.15 -9.99
N SER A 286 17.28 -7.09 -10.90
CA SER A 286 17.70 -7.00 -12.30
C SER A 286 16.87 -6.03 -13.16
N ARG A 287 15.75 -5.51 -12.64
CA ARG A 287 14.86 -4.59 -13.36
C ARG A 287 15.59 -3.34 -13.83
N THR A 288 15.40 -2.97 -15.09
CA THR A 288 15.93 -1.70 -15.60
C THR A 288 15.09 -0.50 -15.13
N ASP A 289 13.78 -0.70 -14.94
CA ASP A 289 12.92 0.22 -14.20
C ASP A 289 12.47 -0.47 -12.90
N LYS A 290 12.91 0.04 -11.75
CA LYS A 290 12.59 -0.54 -10.44
C LYS A 290 11.09 -0.69 -10.19
N TRP A 291 10.26 0.13 -10.85
CA TRP A 291 8.81 0.14 -10.68
C TRP A 291 8.06 -0.78 -11.63
N ASP A 292 8.68 -1.21 -12.74
CA ASP A 292 8.04 -2.07 -13.73
C ASP A 292 8.58 -3.51 -13.63
N PRO A 293 7.77 -4.46 -13.11
CA PRO A 293 8.13 -5.87 -13.02
C PRO A 293 8.48 -6.52 -14.37
N ALA A 294 7.92 -6.02 -15.47
CA ALA A 294 8.17 -6.57 -16.81
C ALA A 294 9.58 -6.28 -17.33
N THR A 295 10.29 -5.33 -16.71
CA THR A 295 11.67 -4.99 -17.08
C THR A 295 12.73 -5.86 -16.40
N ALA A 296 12.31 -6.82 -15.58
CA ALA A 296 13.21 -7.81 -14.97
C ALA A 296 13.80 -8.73 -16.05
N LYS A 297 15.06 -9.12 -15.85
CA LYS A 297 15.67 -10.20 -16.63
C LYS A 297 15.00 -11.53 -16.29
N SER A 298 14.91 -12.40 -17.29
CA SER A 298 14.54 -13.80 -17.08
C SER A 298 15.65 -14.56 -16.34
N ARG A 299 15.32 -15.74 -15.78
CA ARG A 299 16.30 -16.61 -15.14
C ARG A 299 17.46 -16.95 -16.08
N ASP A 300 17.13 -17.37 -17.28
CA ASP A 300 18.12 -17.80 -18.27
C ASP A 300 19.10 -16.67 -18.61
N GLN A 301 18.61 -15.43 -18.69
CA GLN A 301 19.47 -14.26 -18.91
C GLN A 301 20.40 -13.97 -17.73
N LEU A 302 19.93 -14.16 -16.49
CA LEU A 302 20.77 -14.02 -15.30
C LEU A 302 21.83 -15.10 -15.24
N ASP A 303 21.46 -16.35 -15.51
CA ASP A 303 22.39 -17.48 -15.52
C ASP A 303 23.46 -17.32 -16.61
N ASP A 304 23.09 -16.80 -17.80
CA ASP A 304 24.02 -16.48 -18.89
C ASP A 304 25.00 -15.35 -18.54
N ASP A 305 24.52 -14.31 -17.87
CA ASP A 305 25.32 -13.18 -17.40
C ASP A 305 26.32 -13.63 -16.31
N ASP A 306 25.85 -14.39 -15.31
CA ASP A 306 26.68 -14.95 -14.24
C ASP A 306 27.77 -15.88 -14.83
N ALA A 307 27.39 -16.70 -15.82
CA ALA A 307 28.35 -17.56 -16.51
C ALA A 307 29.35 -16.74 -17.35
N ALA A 308 28.94 -15.61 -17.94
CA ALA A 308 29.83 -14.73 -18.70
C ALA A 308 30.82 -14.00 -17.78
N GLU A 309 30.35 -13.48 -16.65
CA GLU A 309 31.18 -12.84 -15.63
C GLU A 309 32.19 -13.84 -15.07
N ARG A 310 31.75 -15.07 -14.73
CA ARG A 310 32.66 -16.11 -14.23
C ARG A 310 33.71 -16.51 -15.25
N ARG A 311 33.35 -16.58 -16.55
CA ARG A 311 34.33 -16.80 -17.62
C ARG A 311 35.34 -15.66 -17.71
N ALA A 312 34.90 -14.41 -17.58
CA ALA A 312 35.77 -13.24 -17.62
C ALA A 312 36.75 -13.19 -16.43
N GLU A 313 36.28 -13.52 -15.22
CA GLU A 313 37.12 -13.63 -14.02
C GLU A 313 38.23 -14.68 -14.19
N LEU A 314 37.88 -15.89 -14.64
CA LEU A 314 38.85 -16.96 -14.87
C LEU A 314 39.88 -16.59 -15.93
N LEU A 315 39.48 -15.85 -16.98
CA LEU A 315 40.41 -15.34 -17.99
C LEU A 315 41.36 -14.29 -17.42
N ALA A 316 40.87 -13.41 -16.54
CA ALA A 316 41.70 -12.40 -15.86
C ALA A 316 42.69 -13.04 -14.87
N GLU A 317 42.24 -14.03 -14.07
CA GLU A 317 43.10 -14.81 -13.17
C GLU A 317 44.19 -15.54 -13.95
N ALA A 318 43.82 -16.20 -15.06
CA ALA A 318 44.79 -16.81 -15.95
C ALA A 318 45.80 -15.77 -16.43
N ALA A 319 45.36 -14.67 -17.03
CA ALA A 319 46.26 -13.61 -17.52
C ALA A 319 47.25 -13.13 -16.46
N ASN A 320 46.80 -12.94 -15.21
CA ASN A 320 47.65 -12.55 -14.09
C ASN A 320 48.66 -13.64 -13.69
N CYS A 321 48.26 -14.92 -13.67
CA CYS A 321 49.19 -16.03 -13.44
C CYS A 321 50.26 -16.14 -14.53
N TRP A 322 49.89 -15.91 -15.80
CA TRP A 322 50.84 -15.91 -16.92
C TRP A 322 51.81 -14.73 -16.82
N ALA A 323 51.35 -13.53 -16.46
CA ALA A 323 52.20 -12.36 -16.24
C ALA A 323 53.16 -12.53 -15.04
N GLY A 324 52.74 -13.20 -13.97
CA GLY A 324 53.58 -13.50 -12.80
C GLY A 324 54.68 -14.54 -13.06
N ARG A 325 54.47 -15.47 -14.01
CA ARG A 325 55.49 -16.47 -14.40
C ARG A 325 56.62 -15.90 -15.26
N SER A 326 56.41 -14.78 -15.94
CA SER A 326 57.44 -14.08 -16.74
C SER A 326 58.51 -13.34 -15.91
N VAL A 327 58.39 -13.29 -14.58
CA VAL A 327 59.28 -12.48 -13.70
C VAL A 327 60.37 -13.31 -13.00
N TRP A 328 60.50 -14.62 -13.26
CA TRP A 328 61.62 -15.41 -12.73
C TRP A 328 62.85 -15.32 -13.66
N PRO A 329 63.95 -14.65 -13.26
CA PRO A 329 65.16 -14.60 -14.07
C PRO A 329 65.91 -15.94 -13.97
N ARG A 330 66.44 -16.39 -15.11
CA ARG A 330 67.42 -17.48 -15.22
C ARG A 330 68.75 -17.12 -14.58
#